data_AF-A0A421CFV2-F1
#
_entry.id   AF-A0A421CFV2-F1
#
_cell.length_a   1.000
_cell.length_b   1.000
_cell.length_c   1.000
_cell.angle_alpha   90.00
_cell.angle_beta   90.00
_cell.angle_gamma   90.00
#
_symmetry.space_group_name_H-M   'P 1'
#
loop_
_entity.id
_entity.type
_entity.pdbx_description
1 polymer ?
#
loop_
_entity_poly.entity_id
_entity_poly.type
_entity_poly.pdbx_seq_one_letter_code
_entity_poly.pdbx_strand_id
1 'polypeptide(L)'
;MYICLVVEDVLSEYTVRKILSEVRPDLTVKTVYKNGGFGYIKSNVKRFWKASQQIPFVVLADLDNEICAPSRVLNWLGFIPCTGRFVFRIAVHETESMLMADRGSFSDFLGISERLVPKDPDILLDPKEKLLSLVKRSKKRSLKEDILPSAGKHVTVGPAYNSSLAKYVLEFWNPQRAAGCSASLQKAIRALESLE
;
A
#
# COMPACT_ATOMS: atom_id res chain seq x y z
N MET A 1 5.63 -10.98 19.13
CA MET A 1 6.99 -10.73 18.57
C MET A 1 7.02 -9.33 17.95
N TYR A 2 8.17 -8.64 17.93
CA TYR A 2 8.24 -7.29 17.37
C TYR A 2 8.63 -7.30 15.89
N ILE A 3 8.13 -6.34 15.12
CA ILE A 3 8.47 -6.14 13.69
C ILE A 3 8.72 -4.67 13.37
N CYS A 4 9.61 -4.40 12.41
CA CYS A 4 9.85 -3.09 11.85
C CYS A 4 9.24 -2.96 10.45
N LEU A 5 8.63 -1.81 10.15
CA LEU A 5 8.09 -1.50 8.83
C LEU A 5 8.97 -0.47 8.13
N VAL A 6 9.17 -0.62 6.83
CA VAL A 6 9.80 0.36 5.94
C VAL A 6 8.83 0.60 4.79
N VAL A 7 8.29 1.81 4.70
CA VAL A 7 7.21 2.14 3.78
C VAL A 7 7.43 3.51 3.16
N GLU A 8 6.84 3.79 2.00
CA GLU A 8 7.05 5.07 1.32
C GLU A 8 6.29 6.22 1.96
N ASP A 9 5.09 5.95 2.43
CA ASP A 9 4.20 6.98 2.96
C ASP A 9 3.29 6.46 4.09
N VAL A 10 2.39 7.34 4.53
CA VAL A 10 1.43 7.07 5.59
C VAL A 10 0.39 6.02 5.16
N LEU A 11 -0.03 6.02 3.90
CA LEU A 11 -1.05 5.11 3.41
C LEU A 11 -0.53 3.67 3.35
N SER A 12 0.70 3.52 2.86
CA SER A 12 1.46 2.27 2.85
C SER A 12 1.64 1.72 4.28
N GLU A 13 1.90 2.59 5.27
CA GLU A 13 1.98 2.18 6.67
C GLU A 13 0.67 1.52 7.15
N TYR A 14 -0.47 2.21 6.97
CA TYR A 14 -1.76 1.69 7.40
C TYR A 14 -2.13 0.40 6.67
N THR A 15 -1.82 0.32 5.38
CA THR A 15 -2.04 -0.87 4.56
C THR A 15 -1.30 -2.08 5.12
N VAL A 16 0.01 -1.96 5.39
CA VAL A 16 0.80 -3.05 5.96
C VAL A 16 0.32 -3.42 7.37
N ARG A 17 -0.01 -2.42 8.22
CA ARG A 17 -0.55 -2.67 9.56
C ARG A 17 -1.85 -3.46 9.52
N LYS A 18 -2.76 -3.12 8.62
CA LYS A 18 -4.04 -3.80 8.45
C LYS A 18 -3.84 -5.24 7.99
N ILE A 19 -2.95 -5.47 7.02
CA ILE A 19 -2.60 -6.84 6.59
C ILE A 19 -2.03 -7.63 7.77
N LEU A 20 -1.05 -7.08 8.48
CA LEU A 20 -0.46 -7.73 9.66
C LEU A 20 -1.49 -8.05 10.74
N SER A 21 -2.43 -7.15 11.03
CA SER A 21 -3.47 -7.41 12.05
C SER A 21 -4.36 -8.60 11.73
N GLU A 22 -4.44 -9.01 10.46
CA GLU A 22 -5.28 -10.13 10.03
C GLU A 22 -4.49 -11.41 9.83
N VAL A 23 -3.29 -11.33 9.26
CA VAL A 23 -2.51 -12.53 8.88
C VAL A 23 -1.44 -12.90 9.89
N ARG A 24 -1.01 -11.94 10.72
CA ARG A 24 0.03 -12.10 11.76
C ARG A 24 -0.28 -11.26 13.01
N PRO A 25 -1.43 -11.51 13.68
CA PRO A 25 -1.81 -10.77 14.89
C PRO A 25 -0.85 -10.95 16.06
N ASP A 26 0.04 -11.96 16.01
CA ASP A 26 1.13 -12.20 16.96
C ASP A 26 2.29 -11.17 16.86
N LEU A 27 2.32 -10.39 15.77
CA LEU A 27 3.33 -9.38 15.51
C LEU A 27 2.89 -7.99 15.96
N THR A 28 3.76 -7.32 16.71
CA THR A 28 3.57 -5.93 17.15
C THR A 28 4.57 -5.03 16.44
N VAL A 29 4.07 -4.02 15.73
CA VAL A 29 4.91 -3.05 15.04
C VAL A 29 5.63 -2.18 16.07
N LYS A 30 6.97 -2.27 16.09
CA LYS A 30 7.84 -1.52 17.01
C LYS A 30 8.29 -0.19 16.43
N THR A 31 8.69 -0.17 15.16
CA THR A 31 9.25 1.02 14.50
C THR A 31 8.80 1.06 13.06
N VAL A 32 8.53 2.27 12.56
CA VAL A 32 8.19 2.52 11.16
C VAL A 32 9.15 3.54 10.57
N TYR A 33 9.81 3.15 9.49
CA TYR A 33 10.70 3.99 8.69
C TYR A 33 9.92 4.45 7.45
N LYS A 34 9.52 5.73 7.43
CA LYS A 34 8.75 6.32 6.31
C LYS A 34 9.28 7.66 5.79
N ASN A 35 10.38 8.15 6.36
CA ASN A 35 10.90 9.46 6.03
C ASN A 35 11.90 9.36 4.86
N GLY A 36 11.55 9.95 3.72
CA GLY A 36 12.44 10.08 2.55
C GLY A 36 12.02 9.34 1.29
N GLY A 37 10.83 8.73 1.28
CA GLY A 37 10.21 8.10 0.10
C GLY A 37 11.05 7.00 -0.55
N PHE A 38 10.78 6.74 -1.83
CA PHE A 38 11.48 5.76 -2.67
C PHE A 38 13.01 5.83 -2.55
N GLY A 39 13.61 7.03 -2.61
CA GLY A 39 15.06 7.21 -2.58
C GLY A 39 15.71 6.76 -1.26
N TYR A 40 15.00 6.93 -0.15
CA TYR A 40 15.44 6.47 1.16
C TYR A 40 15.45 4.94 1.26
N ILE A 41 14.37 4.29 0.78
CA ILE A 41 14.28 2.82 0.80
C ILE A 41 15.38 2.23 -0.09
N LYS A 42 15.52 2.72 -1.33
CA LYS A 42 16.57 2.29 -2.28
C LYS A 42 17.96 2.29 -1.65
N SER A 43 18.31 3.37 -0.97
CA SER A 43 19.65 3.56 -0.41
C SER A 43 19.91 2.73 0.86
N ASN A 44 18.85 2.26 1.54
CA ASN A 44 18.97 1.60 2.84
C ASN A 44 18.43 0.16 2.88
N VAL A 45 17.79 -0.35 1.83
CA VAL A 45 17.16 -1.69 1.81
C VAL A 45 18.13 -2.82 2.21
N LYS A 46 19.40 -2.75 1.77
CA LYS A 46 20.43 -3.73 2.17
C LYS A 46 20.79 -3.65 3.65
N ARG A 47 20.70 -2.45 4.26
CA ARG A 47 20.90 -2.25 5.70
C ARG A 47 19.73 -2.82 6.50
N PHE A 48 18.50 -2.61 6.02
CA PHE A 48 17.32 -3.23 6.63
C PHE A 48 17.37 -4.75 6.54
N TRP A 49 17.81 -5.31 5.41
CA TRP A 49 18.06 -6.74 5.29
C TRP A 49 19.10 -7.23 6.31
N LYS A 50 20.21 -6.51 6.50
CA LYS A 50 21.21 -6.87 7.52
C LYS A 50 20.64 -6.77 8.95
N ALA A 51 19.81 -5.77 9.23
CA ALA A 51 19.14 -5.61 10.52
C ALA A 51 18.08 -6.70 10.77
N SER A 52 17.50 -7.27 9.71
CA SER A 52 16.46 -8.31 9.82
C SER A 52 16.89 -9.57 10.55
N GLN A 53 18.19 -9.79 10.68
CA GLN A 53 18.75 -10.91 11.43
C GLN A 53 18.40 -10.85 12.92
N GLN A 54 18.13 -9.65 13.46
CA GLN A 54 17.81 -9.43 14.87
C GLN A 54 16.32 -9.20 15.14
N ILE A 55 15.61 -8.56 14.21
CA ILE A 55 14.18 -8.25 14.31
C ILE A 55 13.57 -8.33 12.92
N PRO A 56 12.41 -8.96 12.70
CA PRO A 56 11.80 -9.00 11.38
C PRO A 56 11.56 -7.62 10.77
N PHE A 57 11.69 -7.53 9.44
CA PHE A 57 11.43 -6.34 8.65
C PHE A 57 10.48 -6.63 7.50
N VAL A 58 9.54 -5.70 7.30
CA VAL A 58 8.69 -5.64 6.12
C VAL A 58 8.96 -4.34 5.40
N VAL A 59 9.33 -4.46 4.14
CA VAL A 59 9.50 -3.34 3.22
C VAL A 59 8.35 -3.40 2.21
N LEU A 60 7.54 -2.34 2.15
CA LEU A 60 6.57 -2.12 1.08
C LEU A 60 6.95 -0.85 0.34
N ALA A 61 7.15 -0.96 -0.97
CA ALA A 61 7.42 0.17 -1.85
C ALA A 61 6.45 0.15 -3.03
N ASP A 62 6.24 1.29 -3.67
CA ASP A 62 5.44 1.39 -4.87
C ASP A 62 6.26 0.94 -6.08
N LEU A 63 5.62 0.72 -7.24
CA LEU A 63 6.30 0.41 -8.50
C LEU A 63 6.47 1.66 -9.37
N ASP A 64 5.73 2.73 -9.12
CA ASP A 64 5.72 3.95 -9.93
C ASP A 64 5.69 3.62 -11.44
N ASN A 65 6.73 4.08 -12.16
CA ASN A 65 6.93 3.94 -13.59
C ASN A 65 7.97 2.87 -13.98
N GLU A 66 8.39 1.99 -13.05
CA GLU A 66 9.30 0.89 -13.42
C GLU A 66 8.58 -0.21 -14.18
N ILE A 67 9.33 -0.94 -15.01
CA ILE A 67 8.77 -1.95 -15.93
C ILE A 67 8.01 -3.05 -15.18
N CYS A 68 8.58 -3.55 -14.08
CA CYS A 68 7.92 -4.57 -13.25
C CYS A 68 8.54 -4.70 -11.85
N ALA A 69 7.75 -5.23 -10.92
CA ALA A 69 8.14 -5.45 -9.53
C ALA A 69 9.41 -6.33 -9.35
N PRO A 70 9.59 -7.46 -10.07
CA PRO A 70 10.80 -8.26 -9.95
C PRO A 70 12.07 -7.49 -10.33
N SER A 71 12.03 -6.70 -11.40
CA SER A 71 13.16 -5.86 -11.81
C SER A 71 13.52 -4.83 -10.75
N ARG A 72 12.51 -4.21 -10.11
CA ARG A 72 12.74 -3.27 -9.00
C ARG A 72 13.43 -3.93 -7.81
N VAL A 73 12.94 -5.10 -7.39
CA VAL A 73 13.57 -5.88 -6.30
C VAL A 73 15.01 -6.25 -6.65
N LEU A 74 15.25 -6.76 -7.86
CA LEU A 74 16.59 -7.12 -8.33
C LEU A 74 17.53 -5.91 -8.38
N ASN A 75 17.06 -4.75 -8.87
CA ASN A 75 17.85 -3.53 -8.94
C ASN A 75 18.27 -3.02 -7.55
N TRP A 76 17.45 -3.28 -6.53
CA TRP A 76 17.65 -2.75 -5.19
C TRP A 76 18.42 -3.69 -4.28
N LEU A 77 18.08 -4.98 -4.31
CA LEU A 77 18.66 -6.01 -3.45
C LEU A 77 19.66 -6.92 -4.16
N GLY A 78 19.69 -6.95 -5.48
CA GLY A 78 20.42 -7.98 -6.22
C GLY A 78 19.82 -9.36 -5.93
N PHE A 79 20.70 -10.34 -5.67
CA PHE A 79 20.32 -11.72 -5.38
C PHE A 79 20.13 -12.01 -3.87
N ILE A 80 20.01 -10.96 -3.05
CA ILE A 80 19.76 -11.14 -1.61
C ILE A 80 18.35 -11.74 -1.42
N PRO A 81 18.21 -12.86 -0.67
CA PRO A 81 16.93 -13.52 -0.49
C PRO A 81 15.98 -12.70 0.40
N CYS A 82 14.71 -12.64 -0.02
CA CYS A 82 13.61 -12.01 0.72
C CYS A 82 12.74 -13.07 1.40
N THR A 83 13.36 -13.88 2.27
CA THR A 83 12.73 -15.00 2.97
C THR A 83 13.05 -14.95 4.47
N GLY A 84 12.27 -15.68 5.27
CA GLY A 84 12.43 -15.72 6.73
C GLY A 84 12.04 -14.40 7.38
N ARG A 85 13.01 -13.68 7.95
CA ARG A 85 12.79 -12.43 8.72
C ARG A 85 12.75 -11.15 7.89
N PHE A 86 12.91 -11.24 6.56
CA PHE A 86 12.92 -10.07 5.69
C PHE A 86 11.96 -10.25 4.50
N VAL A 87 10.91 -9.44 4.49
CA VAL A 87 9.96 -9.38 3.38
C VAL A 87 10.15 -8.06 2.65
N PHE A 88 10.37 -8.13 1.34
CA PHE A 88 10.30 -6.97 0.46
C PHE A 88 9.27 -7.20 -0.63
N ARG A 89 8.29 -6.32 -0.69
CA ARG A 89 7.16 -6.39 -1.64
C ARG A 89 6.93 -5.03 -2.29
N ILE A 90 6.36 -5.10 -3.48
CA ILE A 90 6.08 -3.95 -4.33
C ILE A 90 4.58 -3.91 -4.59
N ALA A 91 3.93 -2.79 -4.28
CA ALA A 91 2.60 -2.49 -4.78
C ALA A 91 2.69 -2.18 -6.28
N VAL A 92 1.91 -2.86 -7.13
CA VAL A 92 1.98 -2.59 -8.57
C VAL A 92 1.36 -1.23 -8.86
N HIS A 93 2.14 -0.42 -9.56
CA HIS A 93 2.08 1.03 -9.66
C HIS A 93 2.14 1.73 -8.31
N GLU A 94 1.07 1.71 -7.52
CA GLU A 94 0.98 2.43 -6.24
C GLU A 94 0.07 1.68 -5.25
N THR A 95 0.25 1.91 -3.95
CA THR A 95 -0.57 1.29 -2.88
C THR A 95 -2.09 1.49 -3.07
N GLU A 96 -2.52 2.58 -3.70
CA GLU A 96 -3.91 2.83 -4.06
C GLU A 96 -4.54 1.71 -4.90
N SER A 97 -3.76 1.01 -5.73
CA SER A 97 -4.25 -0.13 -6.51
C SER A 97 -4.76 -1.25 -5.60
N MET A 98 -4.01 -1.57 -4.55
CA MET A 98 -4.34 -2.61 -3.56
C MET A 98 -5.61 -2.25 -2.78
N LEU A 99 -5.85 -0.97 -2.53
CA LEU A 99 -7.05 -0.50 -1.82
C LEU A 99 -8.32 -0.61 -2.68
N MET A 100 -8.22 -0.24 -3.95
CA MET A 100 -9.32 -0.34 -4.92
C MET A 100 -9.71 -1.79 -5.23
N ALA A 101 -8.81 -2.75 -4.98
CA ALA A 101 -9.04 -4.16 -5.25
C ALA A 101 -10.17 -4.73 -4.38
N ASP A 102 -10.46 -4.11 -3.23
CA ASP A 102 -11.67 -4.42 -2.47
C ASP A 102 -12.90 -3.66 -3.00
N ARG A 103 -13.35 -4.03 -4.20
CA ARG A 103 -14.28 -3.22 -5.01
C ARG A 103 -15.57 -2.83 -4.28
N GLY A 104 -16.18 -3.77 -3.56
CA GLY A 104 -17.44 -3.57 -2.84
C GLY A 104 -17.32 -2.49 -1.76
N SER A 105 -16.48 -2.73 -0.75
CA SER A 105 -16.27 -1.79 0.36
C SER A 105 -15.69 -0.46 -0.11
N PHE A 106 -14.85 -0.46 -1.15
CA PHE A 106 -14.33 0.78 -1.72
C PHE A 106 -15.46 1.62 -2.33
N SER A 107 -16.36 1.00 -3.08
CA SER A 107 -17.51 1.68 -3.66
C SER A 107 -18.48 2.23 -2.60
N ASP A 108 -18.70 1.48 -1.52
CA ASP A 108 -19.52 1.89 -0.37
C ASP A 108 -18.89 3.05 0.39
N PHE A 109 -17.58 2.98 0.64
CA PHE A 109 -16.80 4.05 1.24
C PHE A 109 -16.91 5.34 0.43
N LEU A 110 -16.76 5.25 -0.90
CA LEU A 110 -16.91 6.39 -1.79
C LEU A 110 -18.39 6.80 -2.01
N GLY A 111 -19.36 5.95 -1.72
CA GLY A 111 -20.78 6.21 -2.04
C GLY A 111 -21.04 6.28 -3.54
N ILE A 112 -20.40 5.40 -4.32
CA ILE A 112 -20.55 5.26 -5.77
C ILE A 112 -21.01 3.85 -6.13
N SER A 113 -21.37 3.62 -7.40
CA SER A 113 -21.68 2.27 -7.87
C SER A 113 -20.40 1.44 -8.04
N GLU A 114 -20.38 0.20 -7.53
CA GLU A 114 -19.25 -0.75 -7.66
C GLU A 114 -18.81 -0.98 -9.12
N ARG A 115 -19.75 -0.87 -10.08
CA ARG A 115 -19.46 -1.01 -11.52
C ARG A 115 -18.43 0.00 -12.04
N LEU A 116 -18.18 1.08 -11.29
CA LEU A 116 -17.19 2.10 -11.61
C LEU A 116 -15.80 1.73 -11.14
N VAL A 117 -15.70 0.87 -10.11
CA VAL A 117 -14.43 0.45 -9.53
C VAL A 117 -13.79 -0.60 -10.46
N PRO A 118 -12.53 -0.42 -10.87
CA PRO A 118 -11.81 -1.34 -11.75
C PRO A 118 -11.87 -2.79 -11.28
N LYS A 119 -11.97 -3.74 -12.23
CA LYS A 119 -11.96 -5.17 -11.93
C LYS A 119 -10.56 -5.67 -11.55
N ASP A 120 -9.55 -5.11 -12.21
CA ASP A 120 -8.14 -5.38 -11.97
C ASP A 120 -7.44 -4.02 -11.78
N PRO A 121 -7.17 -3.60 -10.54
CA PRO A 121 -6.48 -2.34 -10.27
C PRO A 121 -4.97 -2.40 -10.51
N ASP A 122 -4.35 -3.59 -10.51
CA ASP A 122 -2.90 -3.72 -10.68
C ASP A 122 -2.46 -3.32 -12.12
N ILE A 123 -3.37 -3.34 -13.11
CA ILE A 123 -3.06 -2.91 -14.49
C ILE A 123 -3.21 -1.39 -14.72
N LEU A 124 -3.61 -0.63 -13.70
CA LEU A 124 -3.79 0.82 -13.82
C LEU A 124 -2.45 1.51 -13.78
N LEU A 125 -2.09 2.24 -14.84
CA LEU A 125 -0.84 2.98 -14.91
C LEU A 125 -0.73 4.08 -13.84
N ASP A 126 -1.85 4.69 -13.47
CA ASP A 126 -1.92 5.74 -12.44
C ASP A 126 -3.11 5.45 -11.49
N PRO A 127 -2.91 4.58 -10.48
CA PRO A 127 -3.95 4.21 -9.52
C PRO A 127 -4.45 5.40 -8.70
N LYS A 128 -3.57 6.34 -8.33
CA LYS A 128 -3.93 7.55 -7.59
C LYS A 128 -4.84 8.46 -8.40
N GLU A 129 -4.52 8.77 -9.67
CA GLU A 129 -5.44 9.51 -10.54
C GLU A 129 -6.77 8.79 -10.64
N LYS A 130 -6.73 7.47 -10.86
CA LYS A 130 -7.96 6.69 -10.99
C LYS A 130 -8.82 6.81 -9.74
N LEU A 131 -8.23 6.70 -8.55
CA LEU A 131 -8.89 6.89 -7.26
C LEU A 131 -9.53 8.28 -7.17
N LEU A 132 -8.79 9.34 -7.51
CA LEU A 132 -9.31 10.72 -7.50
C LEU A 132 -10.48 10.87 -8.49
N SER A 133 -10.41 10.25 -9.67
CA SER A 133 -11.49 10.25 -10.66
C SER A 133 -12.77 9.58 -10.12
N LEU A 134 -12.65 8.53 -9.32
CA LEU A 134 -13.77 7.85 -8.66
C LEU A 134 -14.37 8.72 -7.56
N VAL A 135 -13.52 9.37 -6.76
CA VAL A 135 -13.94 10.29 -5.70
C VAL A 135 -14.72 11.47 -6.27
N LYS A 136 -14.35 12.02 -7.44
CA LYS A 136 -15.12 13.08 -8.12
C LYS A 136 -16.59 12.68 -8.35
N ARG A 137 -16.87 11.38 -8.50
CA ARG A 137 -18.23 10.84 -8.71
C ARG A 137 -18.97 10.54 -7.41
N SER A 138 -18.32 10.70 -6.26
CA SER A 138 -18.91 10.50 -4.95
C SER A 138 -20.11 11.42 -4.72
N LYS A 139 -21.17 10.85 -4.14
CA LYS A 139 -22.31 11.59 -3.62
C LYS A 139 -21.99 12.29 -2.29
N LYS A 140 -20.92 11.88 -1.59
CA LYS A 140 -20.50 12.41 -0.29
C LYS A 140 -19.68 13.68 -0.50
N ARG A 141 -20.26 14.85 -0.20
CA ARG A 141 -19.59 16.14 -0.39
C ARG A 141 -18.33 16.29 0.46
N SER A 142 -18.42 15.96 1.75
CA SER A 142 -17.28 16.04 2.67
C SER A 142 -16.08 15.21 2.19
N LEU A 143 -16.33 13.96 1.77
CA LEU A 143 -15.29 13.07 1.24
C LEU A 143 -14.56 13.66 0.02
N LYS A 144 -15.29 14.37 -0.85
CA LYS A 144 -14.68 15.06 -2.00
C LYS A 144 -13.80 16.21 -1.55
N GLU A 145 -14.25 17.01 -0.60
CA GLU A 145 -13.49 18.14 -0.05
C GLU A 145 -12.22 17.65 0.69
N ASP A 146 -12.29 16.48 1.32
CA ASP A 146 -11.18 15.86 2.04
C ASP A 146 -10.10 15.30 1.10
N ILE A 147 -10.50 14.60 0.03
CA ILE A 147 -9.61 13.80 -0.82
C ILE A 147 -9.18 14.54 -2.10
N LEU A 148 -10.04 15.38 -2.68
CA LEU A 148 -9.71 16.05 -3.95
C LEU A 148 -8.90 17.31 -3.71
N PRO A 149 -7.96 17.64 -4.62
CA PRO A 149 -7.22 18.89 -4.52
C PRO A 149 -8.16 20.09 -4.64
N SER A 150 -7.88 21.14 -3.85
CA SER A 150 -8.62 22.41 -3.96
C SER A 150 -8.27 23.11 -5.28
N ALA A 151 -9.27 23.70 -5.93
CA ALA A 151 -9.06 24.47 -7.15
C ALA A 151 -8.02 25.59 -6.94
N GLY A 152 -7.10 25.74 -7.90
CA GLY A 152 -6.08 26.80 -7.91
C GLY A 152 -4.86 26.57 -7.01
N LYS A 153 -4.73 25.40 -6.37
CA LYS A 153 -3.51 25.03 -5.62
C LYS A 153 -2.66 24.04 -6.41
N HIS A 154 -1.34 24.13 -6.30
CA HIS A 154 -0.38 23.18 -6.88
C HIS A 154 -0.33 21.81 -6.17
N VAL A 155 -1.33 21.47 -5.35
CA VAL A 155 -1.35 20.21 -4.59
C VAL A 155 -2.09 19.16 -5.41
N THR A 156 -1.56 17.94 -5.45
CA THR A 156 -2.12 16.83 -6.25
C THR A 156 -3.27 16.10 -5.56
N VAL A 157 -3.40 16.26 -4.23
CA VAL A 157 -4.44 15.62 -3.40
C VAL A 157 -5.05 16.62 -2.40
N GLY A 158 -6.20 16.24 -1.84
CA GLY A 158 -6.91 17.02 -0.83
C GLY A 158 -6.25 17.01 0.56
N PRO A 159 -6.66 17.93 1.44
CA PRO A 159 -6.02 18.16 2.74
C PRO A 159 -6.10 16.96 3.69
N ALA A 160 -7.13 16.12 3.56
CA ALA A 160 -7.39 14.96 4.40
C ALA A 160 -7.29 13.65 3.61
N TYR A 161 -6.52 13.63 2.52
CA TYR A 161 -6.30 12.44 1.68
C TYR A 161 -5.87 11.23 2.52
N ASN A 162 -4.74 11.35 3.23
CA ASN A 162 -4.17 10.26 4.01
C ASN A 162 -5.06 9.83 5.17
N SER A 163 -5.67 10.77 5.90
CA SER A 163 -6.54 10.43 7.03
C SER A 163 -7.84 9.76 6.57
N SER A 164 -8.42 10.19 5.44
CA SER A 164 -9.62 9.58 4.87
C SER A 164 -9.37 8.17 4.38
N LEU A 165 -8.26 7.94 3.66
CA LEU A 165 -7.91 6.60 3.19
C LEU A 165 -7.42 5.69 4.31
N ALA A 166 -6.72 6.22 5.32
CA ALA A 166 -6.39 5.46 6.53
C ALA A 166 -7.66 4.99 7.26
N LYS A 167 -8.67 5.86 7.37
CA LYS A 167 -9.98 5.47 7.91
C LYS A 167 -10.60 4.34 7.10
N TYR A 168 -10.59 4.43 5.77
CA TYR A 168 -11.05 3.37 4.89
C TYR A 168 -10.34 2.03 5.18
N VAL A 169 -9.01 2.07 5.23
CA VAL A 169 -8.15 0.91 5.48
C VAL A 169 -8.47 0.24 6.82
N LEU A 170 -8.62 1.03 7.88
CA LEU A 170 -8.80 0.52 9.24
C LEU A 170 -10.22 -0.01 9.50
N GLU A 171 -11.24 0.66 8.96
CA GLU A 171 -12.64 0.40 9.32
C GLU A 171 -13.38 -0.46 8.30
N PHE A 172 -13.01 -0.44 7.01
CA PHE A 172 -13.84 -1.00 5.93
C PHE A 172 -13.10 -1.97 5.00
N TRP A 173 -11.82 -1.73 4.72
CA TRP A 173 -11.05 -2.52 3.77
C TRP A 173 -10.80 -3.94 4.30
N ASN A 174 -10.99 -4.94 3.43
CA ASN A 174 -10.65 -6.34 3.70
C ASN A 174 -9.53 -6.80 2.76
N PRO A 175 -8.29 -6.96 3.27
CA PRO A 175 -7.15 -7.46 2.53
C PRO A 175 -7.37 -8.79 1.79
N GLN A 176 -8.07 -9.78 2.37
CA GLN A 176 -8.25 -11.09 1.72
C GLN A 176 -9.20 -11.03 0.53
N ARG A 177 -10.29 -10.25 0.62
CA ARG A 177 -11.17 -9.95 -0.52
C ARG A 177 -10.43 -9.19 -1.61
N ALA A 178 -9.68 -8.16 -1.22
CA ALA A 178 -8.85 -7.38 -2.13
C ALA A 178 -7.83 -8.26 -2.88
N ALA A 179 -7.22 -9.24 -2.21
CA ALA A 179 -6.24 -10.14 -2.80
C ALA A 179 -6.82 -11.06 -3.90
N GLY A 180 -8.15 -11.21 -3.96
CA GLY A 180 -8.83 -11.87 -5.07
C GLY A 180 -8.77 -11.08 -6.39
N CYS A 181 -8.54 -9.77 -6.32
CA CYS A 181 -8.51 -8.85 -7.46
C CYS A 181 -7.14 -8.16 -7.67
N SER A 182 -6.16 -8.41 -6.79
CA SER A 182 -4.81 -7.84 -6.87
C SER A 182 -3.75 -8.92 -6.63
N ALA A 183 -3.01 -9.25 -7.68
CA ALA A 183 -1.93 -10.25 -7.62
C ALA A 183 -0.74 -9.72 -6.82
N SER A 184 -0.50 -8.41 -6.84
CA SER A 184 0.53 -7.75 -6.04
C SER A 184 0.23 -7.88 -4.54
N LEU A 185 -1.02 -7.63 -4.13
CA LEU A 185 -1.48 -7.82 -2.76
C LEU A 185 -1.47 -9.27 -2.33
N GLN A 186 -1.92 -10.20 -3.18
CA GLN A 186 -1.90 -11.62 -2.86
C GLN A 186 -0.48 -12.11 -2.55
N LYS A 187 0.52 -11.66 -3.34
CA LYS A 187 1.93 -11.98 -3.09
C LYS A 187 2.48 -11.30 -1.83
N ALA A 188 1.98 -10.12 -1.48
CA ALA A 188 2.35 -9.44 -0.24
C ALA A 188 1.81 -10.18 0.98
N ILE A 189 0.53 -10.54 0.99
CA ILE A 189 -0.11 -11.33 2.05
C ILE A 189 0.62 -12.64 2.28
N ARG A 190 0.83 -13.44 1.23
CA ARG A 190 1.53 -14.74 1.35
C ARG A 190 2.92 -14.63 1.94
N ALA A 191 3.63 -13.53 1.65
CA ALA A 191 4.96 -13.30 2.19
C ALA A 191 4.95 -12.96 3.68
N LEU A 192 3.92 -12.22 4.12
CA LEU A 192 3.73 -11.87 5.53
C LEU A 192 3.25 -13.07 6.35
N GLU A 193 2.39 -13.91 5.76
CA GLU A 193 2.00 -15.19 6.35
C GLU A 193 3.22 -16.10 6.61
N SER A 194 4.15 -16.15 5.65
CA SER A 194 5.38 -16.96 5.76
C SER A 194 6.53 -16.29 6.52
N LEU A 195 6.33 -15.12 7.13
CA LEU A 195 7.40 -14.40 7.84
C LEU A 195 7.81 -15.18 9.11
N GLU A 196 9.10 -15.29 9.37
CA GLU A 196 9.63 -15.98 10.58
C GLU A 196 9.87 -15.05 11.76
#